data_AF-C2CI36-F1
#
_entry.id   AF-C2CI36-F1
#
_cell.length_a   1.000
_cell.length_b   1.000
_cell.length_c   1.000
_cell.angle_alpha   90.00
_cell.angle_beta   90.00
_cell.angle_gamma   90.00
#
_symmetry.space_group_name_H-M   'P 1'
#
loop_
_entity.id
_entity.type
_entity.pdbx_description
1 polymer ?
#
loop_
_entity_poly.entity_id
_entity_poly.type
_entity_poly.pdbx_seq_one_letter_code
_entity_poly.pdbx_strand_id
1 'polypeptide(L)' 'MIPGWTHNIINLSETEDLATVMTCNEIFDKDKPDTYFEEV' A
#
# COMPACT_ATOMS: atom_id res chain seq x y z
N MET A 1 -4.48 -4.51 5.69
CA MET A 1 -5.13 -3.25 5.25
C MET A 1 -6.61 -3.53 5.10
N ILE A 2 -7.49 -2.63 5.55
CA ILE A 2 -8.95 -2.80 5.44
C ILE A 2 -9.39 -2.05 4.18
N PRO A 3 -10.07 -2.70 3.21
CA PRO A 3 -10.59 -2.00 2.04
C PRO A 3 -11.47 -0.80 2.41
N GLY A 4 -11.38 0.28 1.64
CA GLY A 4 -12.16 1.50 1.84
C GLY A 4 -11.61 2.49 2.87
N TRP A 5 -10.47 2.21 3.50
CA TRP A 5 -9.73 3.18 4.30
C TRP A 5 -8.53 3.60 3.47
N THR A 6 -8.22 4.89 3.31
CA THR A 6 -6.93 5.28 2.73
C THR A 6 -5.80 5.00 3.73
N HIS A 7 -4.60 4.64 3.27
CA HIS A 7 -3.48 4.24 4.11
C HIS A 7 -2.13 4.47 3.44
N ASN A 8 -1.12 4.83 4.24
CA ASN A 8 0.27 4.97 3.82
C ASN A 8 1.22 4.19 4.76
N ILE A 9 2.49 4.06 4.35
CA ILE A 9 3.57 3.52 5.17
C ILE A 9 4.80 4.40 4.98
N ILE A 10 5.46 4.78 6.09
CA ILE A 10 6.64 5.65 6.09
C ILE A 10 7.74 4.99 6.91
N ASN A 11 8.95 4.90 6.34
CA ASN A 11 10.14 4.53 7.12
C ASN A 11 10.61 5.74 7.94
N LEU A 12 10.64 5.61 9.26
CA LEU A 12 11.12 6.65 10.18
C LEU A 12 12.60 6.47 10.56
N SER A 13 13.22 5.36 10.15
CA SER A 13 14.63 5.09 10.44
C SER A 13 15.51 5.91 9.50
N GLU A 14 16.49 6.61 10.06
CA GLU A 14 17.51 7.33 9.29
C GLU A 14 18.67 6.42 8.87
N THR A 15 18.80 5.25 9.49
CA THR A 15 19.99 4.39 9.36
C THR A 15 19.70 3.00 8.80
N GLU A 16 18.44 2.57 8.81
CA GLU A 16 18.05 1.20 8.44
C GLU A 16 16.95 1.18 7.39
N ASP A 17 17.01 0.20 6.49
CA ASP A 17 15.99 -0.01 5.46
C ASP A 17 14.72 -0.66 6.05
N LEU A 18 13.56 -0.20 5.58
CA LEU A 18 12.28 -0.86 5.86
C LEU A 18 11.96 -1.89 4.77
N ALA A 19 12.23 -3.15 5.06
CA ALA A 19 11.77 -4.27 4.23
C ALA A 19 10.40 -4.76 4.74
N THR A 20 9.33 -4.53 3.96
CA THR A 20 7.97 -4.96 4.31
C THR A 20 7.43 -5.92 3.26
N VAL A 21 6.94 -7.08 3.68
CA VAL A 21 6.21 -8.01 2.80
C VAL A 21 4.74 -7.63 2.80
N MET A 22 4.19 -7.37 1.61
CA MET A 22 2.77 -7.07 1.42
C MET A 22 2.09 -8.24 0.70
N THR A 23 0.93 -8.64 1.20
CA THR A 23 0.06 -9.61 0.53
C THR A 23 -1.20 -8.91 0.04
N CYS A 24 -1.61 -9.25 -1.18
CA CYS A 24 -2.86 -8.76 -1.78
C CYS A 24 -3.77 -9.96 -2.03
N ASN A 25 -5.09 -9.74 -1.94
CA ASN A 25 -6.11 -10.76 -2.15
C ASN A 25 -6.33 -11.11 -3.63
N GLU A 26 -5.85 -10.27 -4.56
CA GLU A 26 -5.97 -10.48 -6.00
C GLU A 26 -4.75 -9.98 -6.77
N ILE A 27 -4.63 -10.43 -8.03
CA ILE A 27 -3.60 -9.97 -8.98
C ILE A 27 -4.05 -8.63 -9.55
N PHE A 28 -3.10 -7.72 -9.76
CA PHE A 28 -3.37 -6.42 -10.37
C PHE A 28 -3.95 -6.53 -11.80
N ASP A 29 -5.07 -5.87 -12.04
CA ASP A 29 -5.73 -5.71 -13.34
C ASP A 29 -5.64 -4.24 -13.80
N LYS A 30 -5.07 -4.02 -14.99
CA LYS A 30 -4.89 -2.68 -15.59
C LYS A 30 -6.19 -2.08 -16.11
N ASP A 31 -7.12 -2.90 -16.56
CA ASP A 31 -8.39 -2.44 -17.15
C ASP A 31 -9.44 -2.16 -16.07
N LYS A 32 -9.22 -2.73 -14.87
CA LYS A 32 -10.07 -2.51 -13.69
C LYS A 32 -9.20 -2.35 -12.42
N PRO A 33 -8.47 -1.23 -12.27
CA PRO A 33 -7.67 -1.01 -11.09
C PRO A 33 -8.56 -0.75 -9.86
N ASP A 34 -8.48 -1.60 -8.84
CA ASP A 34 -9.13 -1.39 -7.53
C ASP A 34 -8.22 -0.59 -6.59
N THR A 35 -7.75 0.58 -7.06
CA THR A 35 -6.87 1.47 -6.28
C THR A 35 -7.14 2.92 -6.67
N TYR A 36 -7.36 3.75 -5.65
CA TYR A 36 -7.69 5.17 -5.80
C TYR A 36 -6.77 6.00 -4.90
N PHE A 37 -6.36 7.16 -5.39
CA PHE A 37 -5.46 8.05 -4.64
C PHE A 37 -6.27 9.00 -3.74
N GLU A 38 -5.91 9.05 -2.46
CA GLU A 38 -6.43 9.98 -1.44
C GLU A 38 -5.32 10.26 -0.40
N GLU A 39 -5.17 11.53 -0.01
CA GLU A 39 -4.15 11.95 0.96
C GLU A 39 -4.53 11.57 2.40
N VAL A 40 -3.52 11.20 3.21
CA VAL A 40 -3.63 10.82 4.64
C VAL A 40 -2.67 11.61 5.52
#